data_AF-A0A958X175-F1
#
_entry.id   AF-A0A958X175-F1
#
_cell.length_a   1.000
_cell.length_b   1.000
_cell.length_c   1.000
_cell.angle_alpha   90.00
_cell.angle_beta   90.00
_cell.angle_gamma   90.00
#
_symmetry.space_group_name_H-M   'P 1'
#
loop_
_entity.id
_entity.type
_entity.pdbx_description
1 polymer ?
#
loop_
_entity_poly.entity_id
_entity_poly.type
_entity_poly.pdbx_seq_one_letter_code
_entity_poly.pdbx_strand_id
1 'polypeptide(L)'
;MFEKSKRRYFFIANSGNSILYTKLWHIAIDMENFPMILIRAAGLPLQRWQQIINAHPEISFDQVDDALIAVDLQSCFDALLTELPDSELRTSVYNNRKAFFRNRKLPPDDFTGKVGKLVSTDTLKRFERSLLDWKATLNHKKQVESQYEQKLIKEYIALQKLADTPEIKRLFLFTSHDLLQNLEKFSSKP
;
A
#
# COMPACT_ATOMS: atom_id res chain seq x y z
N MET A 1 69.11 10.51 -25.56
CA MET A 1 69.19 9.93 -24.21
C MET A 1 68.33 10.80 -23.30
N PHE A 2 67.03 10.49 -23.19
CA PHE A 2 66.13 11.20 -22.28
C PHE A 2 65.49 10.17 -21.35
N GLU A 3 65.78 10.35 -20.06
CA GLU A 3 65.31 9.52 -18.95
C GLU A 3 63.78 9.46 -18.93
N LYS A 4 63.24 8.24 -19.06
CA LYS A 4 61.83 7.98 -18.78
C LYS A 4 61.58 8.17 -17.28
N SER A 5 61.04 9.33 -16.91
CA SER A 5 60.53 9.59 -15.56
C SER A 5 59.35 8.65 -15.29
N LYS A 6 59.62 7.54 -14.58
CA LYS A 6 58.58 6.66 -14.02
C LYS A 6 57.93 7.36 -12.83
N ARG A 7 56.85 8.10 -13.06
CA ARG A 7 55.99 8.57 -11.95
C ARG A 7 54.96 7.50 -11.63
N ARG A 8 55.01 6.99 -10.40
CA ARG A 8 53.97 6.14 -9.82
C ARG A 8 52.88 7.04 -9.26
N TYR A 9 51.66 6.90 -9.76
CA TYR A 9 50.50 7.58 -9.18
C TYR A 9 49.78 6.60 -8.25
N PHE A 10 49.55 7.06 -7.03
CA PHE A 10 48.71 6.38 -6.05
C PHE A 10 47.38 7.13 -5.99
N PHE A 11 46.28 6.46 -6.27
CA PHE A 11 44.96 6.99 -5.96
C PHE A 11 44.57 6.51 -4.57
N ILE A 12 44.27 7.46 -3.68
CA ILE A 12 43.65 7.17 -2.38
C ILE A 12 42.14 7.21 -2.60
N ALA A 13 41.53 6.05 -2.76
CA ALA A 13 40.07 5.93 -2.67
C ALA A 13 39.70 5.89 -1.19
N ASN A 14 39.06 6.96 -0.70
CA ASN A 14 38.60 7.04 0.68
C ASN A 14 37.21 6.42 0.79
N SER A 15 37.15 5.09 0.76
CA SER A 15 36.02 4.32 1.28
C SER A 15 36.42 3.78 2.63
N GLY A 16 35.64 4.09 3.66
CA GLY A 16 35.94 3.77 5.06
C GLY A 16 36.57 2.38 5.27
N ASN A 17 37.73 2.39 5.94
CA ASN A 17 38.36 1.29 6.66
C ASN A 17 38.90 0.05 5.93
N SER A 18 39.29 0.13 4.64
CA SER A 18 40.36 -0.75 4.15
C SER A 18 40.99 -0.22 2.85
N ILE A 19 42.29 0.08 2.89
CA ILE A 19 43.07 0.47 1.69
C ILE A 19 43.47 -0.82 0.97
N LEU A 20 42.72 -1.18 -0.07
CA LEU A 20 43.11 -2.22 -1.01
C LEU A 20 43.98 -1.60 -2.11
N TYR A 21 45.27 -1.96 -2.14
CA TYR A 21 46.19 -1.55 -3.19
C TYR A 21 46.02 -2.44 -4.43
N THR A 22 45.15 -2.06 -5.35
CA THR A 22 45.05 -2.75 -6.65
C THR A 22 46.07 -2.20 -7.63
N LYS A 23 47.07 -3.02 -7.99
CA LYS A 23 48.09 -2.73 -9.00
C LYS A 23 47.46 -2.74 -10.40
N LEU A 24 47.14 -1.58 -10.96
CA LEU A 24 46.72 -1.47 -12.37
C LEU A 24 47.96 -1.36 -13.27
N TRP A 25 48.06 -2.29 -14.22
CA TRP A 25 49.11 -2.34 -15.23
C TRP A 25 48.99 -1.16 -16.19
N HIS A 26 50.15 -0.73 -16.70
CA HIS A 26 50.31 0.46 -17.52
C HIS A 26 49.50 0.36 -18.83
N ILE A 27 48.45 1.16 -18.94
CA ILE A 27 47.93 1.57 -20.24
C ILE A 27 48.65 2.89 -20.55
N ALA A 28 49.51 2.89 -21.56
CA ALA A 28 50.05 4.12 -22.11
C ALA A 28 48.88 4.87 -22.76
N ILE A 29 48.38 5.90 -22.10
CA ILE A 29 47.36 6.80 -22.64
C ILE A 29 48.13 7.93 -23.33
N ASP A 30 48.01 8.02 -24.65
CA ASP A 30 48.45 9.20 -25.41
C ASP A 30 47.75 10.44 -24.85
N MET A 31 48.55 11.38 -24.34
CA MET A 31 48.09 12.56 -23.60
C MET A 31 47.45 13.64 -24.49
N GLU A 32 47.35 13.41 -25.80
CA GLU A 32 46.88 14.43 -26.76
C GLU A 32 45.37 14.52 -26.92
N ASN A 33 44.59 13.52 -26.48
CA ASN A 33 43.14 13.55 -26.56
C ASN A 33 42.50 12.81 -25.38
N PHE A 34 42.25 13.51 -24.27
CA PHE A 34 41.32 13.03 -23.26
C PHE A 34 39.89 13.19 -23.80
N PRO A 35 39.14 12.11 -24.04
CA PRO A 35 37.74 12.24 -24.46
C PRO A 35 36.97 12.96 -23.35
N MET A 36 36.39 14.11 -23.67
CA MET A 36 35.52 14.83 -22.76
C MET A 36 34.22 14.03 -22.62
N ILE A 37 34.02 13.40 -21.46
CA ILE A 37 32.79 12.66 -21.16
C ILE A 37 31.86 13.57 -20.35
N LEU A 38 30.72 13.94 -20.95
CA LEU A 38 29.65 14.64 -20.25
C LEU A 38 28.74 13.63 -19.55
N ILE A 39 28.77 13.59 -18.21
CA ILE A 39 27.85 12.79 -17.41
C ILE A 39 26.70 13.70 -16.96
N ARG A 40 25.47 13.39 -17.39
CA ARG A 40 24.26 14.05 -16.90
C ARG A 40 23.71 13.24 -15.73
N ALA A 41 23.68 13.83 -14.54
CA ALA A 41 23.01 13.24 -13.38
C ALA A 41 21.57 13.75 -13.30
N ALA A 42 20.64 12.88 -12.91
CA ALA A 42 19.31 13.33 -12.49
C ALA A 42 19.43 14.18 -11.23
N GLY A 43 18.63 15.25 -11.11
CA GLY A 43 18.72 16.20 -9.99
C GLY A 43 18.30 15.66 -8.61
N LEU A 44 17.72 14.46 -8.56
CA LEU A 44 17.32 13.78 -7.33
C LEU A 44 18.03 12.43 -7.20
N PRO A 45 18.71 12.16 -6.08
CA PRO A 45 19.30 10.85 -5.82
C PRO A 45 18.22 9.76 -5.75
N LEU A 46 18.51 8.58 -6.30
CA LEU A 46 17.62 7.42 -6.24
C LEU A 46 17.23 7.07 -4.80
N GLN A 47 18.14 7.26 -3.83
CA GLN A 47 17.85 6.99 -2.42
C GLN A 47 16.67 7.82 -1.87
N ARG A 48 16.44 9.03 -2.39
CA ARG A 48 15.30 9.86 -1.97
C ARG A 48 13.98 9.34 -2.52
N TRP A 49 13.98 8.81 -3.75
CA TRP A 49 12.82 8.12 -4.32
C TRP A 49 12.52 6.82 -3.58
N GLN A 50 13.56 6.08 -3.17
CA GLN A 50 13.39 4.88 -2.36
C GLN A 50 12.71 5.15 -1.02
N GLN A 51 12.83 6.34 -0.42
CA GLN A 51 12.10 6.66 0.81
C GLN A 51 10.59 6.75 0.58
N ILE A 52 10.16 7.23 -0.58
CA ILE A 52 8.75 7.25 -0.98
C ILE A 52 8.29 5.82 -1.31
N ILE A 53 9.10 5.10 -2.10
CA ILE A 53 8.77 3.75 -2.55
C ILE A 53 8.70 2.78 -1.36
N ASN A 54 9.64 2.85 -0.42
CA ASN A 54 9.68 2.00 0.77
C ASN A 54 8.63 2.42 1.83
N ALA A 55 8.03 3.61 1.71
CA ALA A 55 6.85 3.97 2.49
C ALA A 55 5.59 3.21 2.02
N HIS A 56 5.67 2.46 0.91
CA HIS A 56 4.62 1.54 0.47
C HIS A 56 4.83 0.14 1.06
N PRO A 57 4.20 -0.23 2.20
CA PRO A 57 4.02 -1.64 2.49
C PRO A 57 3.16 -2.27 1.38
N GLU A 58 3.50 -3.49 1.00
CA GLU A 58 2.64 -4.35 0.20
C GLU A 58 1.39 -4.64 1.03
N ILE A 59 0.29 -3.95 0.73
CA ILE A 59 -1.01 -4.36 1.24
C ILE A 59 -1.36 -5.57 0.39
N SER A 60 -1.20 -6.77 0.96
CA SER A 60 -1.75 -7.97 0.37
C SER A 60 -3.27 -7.85 0.42
N PHE A 61 -3.87 -7.51 -0.72
CA PHE A 61 -5.30 -7.71 -0.91
C PHE A 61 -5.51 -9.21 -1.05
N ASP A 62 -5.55 -9.91 0.07
CA ASP A 62 -6.09 -11.27 0.07
C ASP A 62 -7.51 -11.14 -0.50
N GLN A 63 -7.73 -11.76 -1.64
CA GLN A 63 -9.02 -11.76 -2.31
C GLN A 63 -9.96 -12.63 -1.48
N VAL A 64 -10.54 -12.05 -0.43
CA VAL A 64 -11.71 -12.62 0.20
C VAL A 64 -12.81 -12.59 -0.86
N ASP A 65 -13.29 -13.77 -1.26
CA ASP A 65 -14.31 -13.91 -2.29
C ASP A 65 -15.68 -13.50 -1.72
N ASP A 66 -15.88 -12.20 -1.57
CA ASP A 66 -17.09 -11.58 -1.01
C ASP A 66 -18.36 -12.03 -1.72
N ALA A 67 -18.24 -12.29 -3.03
CA ALA A 67 -19.35 -12.74 -3.85
C ALA A 67 -19.80 -14.13 -3.42
N LEU A 68 -18.86 -15.04 -3.19
CA LEU A 68 -19.15 -16.40 -2.72
C LEU A 68 -19.82 -16.39 -1.34
N ILE A 69 -19.29 -15.59 -0.40
CA ILE A 69 -19.85 -15.49 0.97
C ILE A 69 -21.26 -14.86 0.92
N ALA A 70 -21.47 -13.84 0.08
CA ALA A 70 -22.78 -13.22 -0.08
C ALA A 70 -23.83 -14.18 -0.67
N VAL A 71 -23.43 -15.03 -1.63
CA VAL A 71 -24.29 -16.05 -2.23
C VAL A 71 -24.62 -17.15 -1.22
N ASP A 72 -23.65 -17.59 -0.41
CA ASP A 72 -23.91 -18.57 0.64
C ASP A 72 -24.90 -18.02 1.68
N LEU A 73 -24.72 -16.77 2.13
CA LEU A 73 -25.63 -16.16 3.10
C LEU A 73 -27.04 -15.97 2.51
N GLN A 74 -27.15 -15.63 1.23
CA GLN A 74 -28.43 -15.61 0.52
C GLN A 74 -29.10 -16.97 0.56
N SER A 75 -28.36 -18.03 0.23
CA SER A 75 -28.90 -19.39 0.23
C SER A 75 -29.38 -19.82 1.62
N CYS A 76 -28.72 -19.35 2.69
CA CYS A 76 -29.14 -19.58 4.06
C CYS A 76 -30.43 -18.83 4.40
N PHE A 77 -30.60 -17.57 3.96
CA PHE A 77 -31.89 -16.87 4.11
C PHE A 77 -33.02 -17.58 3.37
N ASP A 78 -32.76 -18.10 2.17
CA ASP A 78 -33.76 -18.83 1.37
C ASP A 78 -34.14 -20.16 2.04
N ALA A 79 -33.17 -20.86 2.66
CA ALA A 79 -33.44 -22.05 3.47
C ALA A 79 -34.30 -21.74 4.71
N LEU A 80 -33.99 -20.66 5.44
CA LEU A 80 -34.80 -20.20 6.58
C LEU A 80 -36.25 -19.88 6.16
N LEU A 81 -36.43 -19.22 5.01
CA LEU A 81 -37.76 -18.94 4.46
C LEU A 81 -38.50 -20.19 4.01
N THR A 82 -37.81 -21.30 3.74
CA THR A 82 -38.47 -22.55 3.36
C THR A 82 -38.97 -23.32 4.58
N GLU A 83 -38.23 -23.29 5.70
CA GLU A 83 -38.58 -24.01 6.92
C GLU A 83 -39.61 -23.28 7.80
N LEU A 84 -39.66 -21.95 7.74
CA LEU A 84 -40.54 -21.17 8.61
C LEU A 84 -42.00 -21.17 8.13
N PRO A 85 -42.99 -21.42 9.02
CA PRO A 85 -44.40 -21.26 8.68
C PRO A 85 -44.76 -19.79 8.43
N ASP A 86 -45.89 -19.55 7.77
CA ASP A 86 -46.44 -18.21 7.57
C ASP A 86 -46.70 -17.52 8.91
N SER A 87 -45.80 -16.61 9.26
CA SER A 87 -45.71 -15.98 10.58
C SER A 87 -45.01 -14.63 10.49
N GLU A 88 -45.15 -13.81 11.53
CA GLU A 88 -44.41 -12.54 11.64
C GLU A 88 -42.90 -12.74 11.58
N LEU A 89 -42.41 -13.88 12.07
CA LEU A 89 -41.00 -14.24 12.02
C LEU A 89 -40.52 -14.47 10.59
N ARG A 90 -41.31 -15.16 9.75
CA ARG A 90 -41.02 -15.33 8.30
C ARG A 90 -40.92 -13.98 7.60
N THR A 91 -41.82 -13.04 7.92
CA THR A 91 -41.76 -11.66 7.41
C THR A 91 -40.51 -10.93 7.87
N SER A 92 -40.08 -11.13 9.12
CA SER A 92 -38.82 -10.59 9.65
C SER A 92 -37.61 -11.15 8.89
N VAL A 93 -37.56 -12.46 8.62
CA VAL A 93 -36.50 -13.08 7.81
C VAL A 93 -36.46 -12.50 6.41
N TYR A 94 -37.62 -12.34 5.77
CA TYR A 94 -37.73 -11.73 4.45
C TYR A 94 -37.21 -10.28 4.43
N ASN A 95 -37.57 -9.48 5.43
CA ASN A 95 -37.11 -8.09 5.54
C ASN A 95 -35.60 -7.99 5.78
N ASN A 96 -35.03 -8.89 6.59
CA ASN A 96 -33.58 -8.95 6.82
C ASN A 96 -32.83 -9.38 5.55
N ARG A 97 -33.33 -10.39 4.83
CA ARG A 97 -32.81 -10.77 3.51
C ARG A 97 -32.83 -9.60 2.53
N LYS A 98 -33.95 -8.88 2.44
CA LYS A 98 -34.09 -7.70 1.58
C LYS A 98 -33.11 -6.58 1.97
N ALA A 99 -32.96 -6.32 3.27
CA ALA A 99 -32.02 -5.32 3.79
C ALA A 99 -30.57 -5.70 3.50
N PHE A 100 -30.23 -6.99 3.61
CA PHE A 100 -28.92 -7.51 3.22
C PHE A 100 -28.66 -7.33 1.73
N PHE A 101 -29.61 -7.64 0.85
CA PHE A 101 -29.42 -7.48 -0.60
C PHE A 101 -29.27 -6.03 -1.04
N ARG A 102 -30.03 -5.12 -0.42
CA ARG A 102 -30.01 -3.70 -0.79
C ARG A 102 -28.77 -2.99 -0.26
N ASN A 103 -28.44 -3.21 1.02
CA ASN A 103 -27.49 -2.38 1.76
C ASN A 103 -26.41 -3.18 2.51
N ARG A 104 -26.35 -4.51 2.34
CA ARG A 104 -25.47 -5.40 3.11
C ARG A 104 -25.65 -5.29 4.62
N LYS A 105 -26.85 -4.89 5.07
CA LYS A 105 -27.18 -4.75 6.48
C LYS A 105 -27.37 -6.15 7.09
N LEU A 106 -26.60 -6.44 8.13
CA LEU A 106 -26.73 -7.67 8.90
C LEU A 106 -28.00 -7.65 9.77
N PRO A 107 -28.57 -8.82 10.08
CA PRO A 107 -29.63 -8.94 11.06
C PRO A 107 -29.20 -8.44 12.45
N PRO A 108 -30.14 -8.06 13.32
CA PRO A 108 -29.87 -7.77 14.72
C PRO A 108 -29.27 -8.99 15.45
N ASP A 109 -28.48 -8.77 16.51
CA ASP A 109 -27.80 -9.86 17.21
C ASP A 109 -28.76 -10.84 17.91
N ASP A 110 -29.99 -10.44 18.21
CA ASP A 110 -31.02 -11.30 18.79
C ASP A 110 -31.80 -12.15 17.76
N PHE A 111 -31.51 -11.98 16.47
CA PHE A 111 -32.26 -12.58 15.37
C PHE A 111 -32.11 -14.11 15.32
N THR A 112 -30.89 -14.62 15.46
CA THR A 112 -30.62 -16.07 15.41
C THR A 112 -31.31 -16.81 16.54
N GLY A 113 -31.35 -16.23 17.75
CA GLY A 113 -32.06 -16.79 18.90
C GLY A 113 -33.59 -16.84 18.74
N LYS A 114 -34.19 -15.91 17.98
CA LYS A 114 -35.62 -15.93 17.63
C LYS A 114 -35.94 -17.00 16.59
N VAL A 115 -35.08 -17.12 15.59
CA VAL A 115 -35.24 -18.07 14.48
C VAL A 115 -34.98 -19.51 14.91
N GLY A 116 -33.96 -19.74 15.73
CA GLY A 116 -33.50 -21.07 16.15
C GLY A 116 -34.51 -21.92 16.93
N LYS A 117 -35.64 -21.35 17.36
CA LYS A 117 -36.72 -22.10 18.02
C LYS A 117 -37.61 -22.88 17.07
N LEU A 118 -37.62 -22.51 15.78
CA LEU A 118 -38.60 -22.98 14.79
C LEU A 118 -37.96 -23.58 13.53
N VAL A 119 -36.64 -23.60 13.45
CA VAL A 119 -35.89 -24.15 12.31
C VAL A 119 -35.02 -25.31 12.75
N SER A 120 -34.59 -26.11 11.79
CA SER A 120 -33.65 -27.21 12.03
C SER A 120 -32.31 -26.68 12.55
N THR A 121 -31.68 -27.47 13.43
CA THR A 121 -30.38 -27.14 14.02
C THR A 121 -29.30 -26.96 12.95
N ASP A 122 -29.38 -27.70 11.84
CA ASP A 122 -28.38 -27.65 10.77
C ASP A 122 -28.50 -26.38 9.93
N THR A 123 -29.73 -25.97 9.58
CA THR A 123 -29.98 -24.70 8.87
C THR A 123 -29.58 -23.50 9.73
N LEU A 124 -29.87 -23.55 11.04
CA LEU A 124 -29.44 -22.51 11.98
C LEU A 124 -27.91 -22.39 12.04
N LYS A 125 -27.20 -23.51 12.25
CA LYS A 125 -25.73 -23.53 12.33
C LYS A 125 -25.08 -23.01 11.05
N ARG A 126 -25.61 -23.40 9.89
CA ARG A 126 -25.11 -22.92 8.59
C ARG A 126 -25.30 -21.41 8.45
N PHE A 127 -26.48 -20.90 8.81
CA PHE A 127 -26.76 -19.48 8.79
C PHE A 127 -25.85 -18.69 9.74
N GLU A 128 -25.65 -19.17 10.97
CA GLU A 128 -24.75 -18.54 11.94
C GLU A 128 -23.31 -18.50 11.45
N ARG A 129 -22.82 -19.59 10.85
CA ARG A 129 -21.49 -19.63 10.24
C ARG A 129 -21.35 -18.61 9.10
N SER A 130 -22.33 -18.58 8.19
CA SER A 130 -22.34 -17.66 7.06
C SER A 130 -22.38 -16.18 7.51
N LEU A 131 -23.09 -15.88 8.61
CA LEU A 131 -23.08 -14.57 9.25
C LEU A 131 -21.71 -14.22 9.85
N LEU A 132 -21.03 -15.17 10.49
CA LEU A 132 -19.69 -14.98 11.03
C LEU A 132 -18.68 -14.72 9.92
N ASP A 133 -18.74 -15.48 8.83
CA ASP A 133 -17.88 -15.31 7.67
C ASP A 133 -18.07 -13.91 7.07
N TRP A 134 -19.31 -13.44 6.89
CA TRP A 134 -19.58 -12.08 6.44
C TRP A 134 -19.08 -10.99 7.42
N LYS A 135 -19.23 -11.21 8.73
CA LYS A 135 -18.69 -10.30 9.77
C LYS A 135 -17.15 -10.23 9.67
N ALA A 136 -16.49 -11.36 9.46
CA ALA A 136 -15.05 -11.42 9.26
C ALA A 136 -14.62 -10.64 8.02
N THR A 137 -15.33 -10.79 6.89
CA THR A 137 -15.11 -10.01 5.67
C THR A 137 -15.24 -8.50 5.91
N LEU A 138 -16.30 -8.05 6.61
CA LEU A 138 -16.48 -6.63 6.92
C LEU A 138 -15.34 -6.09 7.79
N ASN A 139 -14.90 -6.85 8.78
CA ASN A 139 -13.78 -6.46 9.63
C ASN A 139 -12.47 -6.40 8.86
N HIS A 140 -12.22 -7.37 7.97
CA HIS A 140 -11.05 -7.37 7.12
C HIS A 140 -11.02 -6.13 6.21
N LYS A 141 -12.15 -5.78 5.57
CA LYS A 141 -12.25 -4.55 4.77
C LYS A 141 -11.92 -3.29 5.56
N LYS A 142 -12.49 -3.16 6.77
CA LYS A 142 -12.18 -2.03 7.66
C LYS A 142 -10.70 -1.99 8.06
N GLN A 143 -10.09 -3.14 8.30
CA GLN A 143 -8.65 -3.22 8.60
C GLN A 143 -7.82 -2.78 7.39
N VAL A 144 -8.15 -3.24 6.19
CA VAL A 144 -7.48 -2.84 4.94
C VAL A 144 -7.65 -1.34 4.69
N GLU A 145 -8.84 -0.79 4.86
CA GLU A 145 -9.10 0.66 4.77
C GLU A 145 -8.24 1.44 5.78
N SER A 146 -8.21 1.01 7.05
CA SER A 146 -7.40 1.67 8.06
C SER A 146 -5.90 1.60 7.77
N GLN A 147 -5.42 0.46 7.28
CA GLN A 147 -4.03 0.30 6.85
C GLN A 147 -3.70 1.20 5.65
N TYR A 148 -4.63 1.33 4.71
CA TYR A 148 -4.49 2.21 3.56
C TYR A 148 -4.45 3.69 3.95
N GLU A 149 -5.30 4.12 4.89
CA GLU A 149 -5.27 5.49 5.43
C GLU A 149 -3.94 5.80 6.12
N GLN A 150 -3.46 4.89 6.97
CA GLN A 150 -2.15 5.04 7.62
C GLN A 150 -1.01 5.10 6.60
N LYS A 151 -1.12 4.35 5.49
CA LYS A 151 -0.16 4.39 4.40
C LYS A 151 -0.17 5.74 3.68
N LEU A 152 -1.34 6.26 3.32
CA LEU A 152 -1.47 7.57 2.69
C LEU A 152 -0.85 8.68 3.55
N ILE A 153 -1.05 8.64 4.87
CA ILE A 153 -0.44 9.61 5.80
C ILE A 153 1.09 9.52 5.75
N LYS A 154 1.67 8.32 5.76
CA LYS A 154 3.13 8.12 5.66
C LYS A 154 3.69 8.61 4.33
N GLU A 155 3.01 8.33 3.23
CA GLU A 155 3.38 8.83 1.91
C GLU A 155 3.34 10.35 1.85
N TYR A 156 2.29 10.95 2.40
CA TYR A 156 2.14 12.40 2.47
C TYR A 156 3.29 13.04 3.26
N ILE A 157 3.63 12.51 4.44
CA ILE A 157 4.77 12.98 5.25
C ILE A 157 6.10 12.80 4.49
N ALA A 158 6.30 11.69 3.79
CA ALA A 158 7.51 11.47 3.01
C ALA A 158 7.65 12.49 1.87
N LEU A 159 6.54 12.81 1.20
CA LEU A 159 6.49 13.84 0.16
C LEU A 159 6.74 15.24 0.72
N GLN A 160 6.17 15.60 1.88
CA GLN A 160 6.44 16.88 2.54
C GLN A 160 7.92 17.03 2.88
N LYS A 161 8.54 15.99 3.46
CA LYS A 161 9.98 15.97 3.76
C LYS A 161 10.83 16.15 2.50
N LEU A 162 10.43 15.52 1.39
CA LEU A 162 11.14 15.68 0.12
C LEU A 162 10.96 17.10 -0.44
N ALA A 163 9.74 17.64 -0.38
CA ALA A 163 9.41 18.98 -0.84
C ALA A 163 10.21 20.05 -0.08
N ASP A 164 10.49 19.82 1.21
CA ASP A 164 11.27 20.74 2.03
C ASP A 164 12.76 20.81 1.69
N THR A 165 13.25 19.91 0.85
CA THR A 165 14.67 19.89 0.46
C THR A 165 15.04 21.07 -0.45
N PRO A 166 16.22 21.68 -0.24
CA PRO A 166 16.62 22.87 -0.98
C PRO A 166 16.79 22.59 -2.48
N GLU A 167 17.14 21.37 -2.86
CA GLU A 167 17.26 20.98 -4.27
C GLU A 167 15.90 21.02 -4.97
N ILE A 168 14.83 20.59 -4.31
CA ILE A 168 13.47 20.59 -4.86
C ILE A 168 12.90 22.00 -4.94
N LYS A 169 13.09 22.80 -3.89
CA LYS A 169 12.68 24.23 -3.91
C LYS A 169 13.39 24.98 -5.03
N ARG A 170 14.69 24.73 -5.23
CA ARG A 170 15.45 25.30 -6.35
C ARG A 170 14.97 24.81 -7.70
N LEU A 171 14.61 23.53 -7.84
CA LEU A 171 14.04 23.01 -9.07
C LEU A 171 12.73 23.75 -9.42
N PHE A 172 11.83 23.90 -8.45
CA PHE A 172 10.55 24.58 -8.64
C PHE A 172 10.67 26.07 -8.95
N LEU A 173 11.74 26.75 -8.50
CA LEU A 173 12.05 28.11 -8.96
C LEU A 173 12.17 28.20 -10.48
N PHE A 174 12.64 27.15 -11.16
CA PHE A 174 12.81 27.17 -12.62
C PHE A 174 11.68 26.48 -13.38
N THR A 175 10.95 25.56 -12.75
CA THR A 175 9.93 24.76 -13.43
C THR A 175 8.50 25.21 -13.16
N SER A 176 8.19 25.78 -11.98
CA SER A 176 6.83 26.21 -11.63
C SER A 176 6.78 27.06 -10.35
N HIS A 177 6.64 28.37 -10.51
CA HIS A 177 6.49 29.31 -9.39
C HIS A 177 5.19 29.12 -8.59
N ASP A 178 4.08 28.73 -9.23
CA ASP A 178 2.80 28.51 -8.54
C ASP A 178 2.88 27.34 -7.55
N LEU A 179 3.46 26.22 -7.98
CA LEU A 179 3.73 25.08 -7.11
C LEU A 179 4.69 25.45 -5.98
N LEU A 180 5.71 26.28 -6.23
CA LEU A 180 6.64 26.74 -5.20
C LEU A 180 5.92 27.53 -4.09
N GLN A 181 5.01 28.44 -4.45
CA GLN A 181 4.22 29.20 -3.47
C GLN A 181 3.29 28.31 -2.63
N ASN A 182 2.78 27.24 -3.24
CA ASN A 182 1.93 26.27 -2.55
C ASN A 182 2.71 25.23 -1.74
N LEU A 183 4.03 25.14 -1.96
CA LEU A 183 4.89 24.14 -1.33
C LEU A 183 5.03 24.40 0.17
N GLU A 184 5.15 25.66 0.59
CA GLU A 184 5.18 26.02 2.02
C GLU A 184 3.86 25.65 2.73
N LYS A 185 2.72 25.89 2.06
CA LYS A 185 1.39 25.48 2.56
C LYS A 185 1.24 23.96 2.59
N PHE A 186 1.88 23.25 1.67
CA PHE A 186 1.87 21.79 1.62
C PHE A 186 2.71 21.20 2.75
N SER A 187 3.95 21.66 2.95
CA SER A 187 4.85 21.19 4.01
C SER A 187 4.34 21.50 5.43
N SER A 188 3.54 22.55 5.60
CA SER A 188 2.99 22.96 6.90
C SER A 188 1.67 22.28 7.29
N LYS A 189 1.07 21.48 6.38
CA LYS A 189 -0.14 20.71 6.71
C LYS A 189 0.20 19.55 7.66
N PRO A 190 -0.58 19.37 8.74
CA PRO A 190 -0.40 18.24 9.66
C PRO A 190 -0.73 16.90 9.00
#